data_AF-A0A947M6D5-F1
#
_entry.id   AF-A0A947M6D5-F1
#
_cell.length_a   1.000
_cell.length_b   1.000
_cell.length_c   1.000
_cell.angle_alpha   90.00
_cell.angle_beta   90.00
_cell.angle_gamma   90.00
#
_symmetry.space_group_name_H-M   'P 1'
#
loop_
_entity.id
_entity.type
_entity.pdbx_description
1 polymer ?
#
loop_
_entity_poly.entity_id
_entity_poly.type
_entity_poly.pdbx_seq_one_letter_code
_entity_poly.pdbx_strand_id
1 'polypeptide(L)'
;MSTLYEVHTLKGGNWMIDSTYPEREKAIETAKQLYAEKQFEGVKVIKDNYDSVANQSKEIVIYDTTRPVTDRRGAPPKAEVRPVASAKKDVDFKGKKHHSAAKAEMSIFLRAMLWLFVILVAGIGIIWLLFTFTDFLAGVGVVR
;
A
#
# COMPACT_ATOMS: atom_id res chain seq x y z
N MET A 1 -3.02 11.39 25.13
CA MET A 1 -2.62 10.19 24.38
C MET A 1 -3.88 9.39 24.08
N SER A 2 -4.18 9.14 22.81
CA SER A 2 -5.29 8.30 22.36
C SER A 2 -4.75 6.97 21.87
N THR A 3 -5.38 5.86 22.22
CA THR A 3 -5.01 4.53 21.74
C THR A 3 -6.16 3.94 20.95
N LEU A 4 -5.87 3.48 19.74
CA LEU A 4 -6.80 2.78 18.87
C LEU A 4 -6.18 1.46 18.41
N TYR A 5 -7.02 0.49 18.12
CA TYR A 5 -6.60 -0.80 17.56
C TYR A 5 -7.23 -0.98 16.18
N GLU A 6 -6.42 -1.35 15.21
CA GLU A 6 -6.85 -1.56 13.84
C GLU A 6 -6.64 -3.01 13.45
N VAL A 7 -7.67 -3.62 12.87
CA VAL A 7 -7.60 -4.95 12.28
C VAL A 7 -7.39 -4.80 10.79
N HIS A 8 -6.32 -5.41 10.28
CA HIS A 8 -5.98 -5.37 8.87
C HIS A 8 -6.03 -6.79 8.29
N THR A 9 -6.61 -6.92 7.10
CA THR A 9 -6.69 -8.17 6.34
C THR A 9 -5.80 -8.12 5.11
N LEU A 10 -5.18 -9.25 4.75
CA LEU A 10 -4.35 -9.40 3.56
C LEU A 10 -5.17 -10.07 2.46
N LYS A 11 -5.35 -9.35 1.35
CA LYS A 11 -6.08 -9.84 0.16
C LYS A 11 -5.32 -9.47 -1.11
N GLY A 12 -4.91 -10.47 -1.89
CA GLY A 12 -4.16 -10.26 -3.13
C GLY A 12 -2.83 -9.56 -2.89
N GLY A 13 -2.14 -9.87 -1.79
CA GLY A 13 -0.87 -9.25 -1.40
C GLY A 13 -0.96 -7.83 -0.83
N ASN A 14 -2.16 -7.25 -0.69
CA ASN A 14 -2.36 -5.91 -0.14
C ASN A 14 -3.01 -5.95 1.24
N TRP A 15 -2.50 -5.15 2.17
CA TRP A 15 -3.09 -4.95 3.50
C TRP A 15 -4.20 -3.90 3.43
N MET A 16 -5.39 -4.25 3.91
CA MET A 16 -6.54 -3.35 3.99
C MET A 16 -7.04 -3.27 5.43
N ILE A 17 -7.45 -2.09 5.87
CA ILE A 17 -8.11 -1.91 7.17
C ILE A 17 -9.53 -2.48 7.05
N ASP A 18 -9.84 -3.44 7.91
CA ASP A 18 -11.18 -4.01 8.02
C ASP A 18 -12.01 -3.23 9.04
N SER A 19 -11.47 -3.05 10.24
CA SER A 19 -12.19 -2.49 11.37
C SER A 19 -11.25 -1.84 12.39
N THR A 20 -11.80 -0.91 13.19
CA THR A 20 -11.07 -0.22 14.27
C THR A 20 -11.82 -0.36 15.59
N TYR A 21 -11.08 -0.54 16.68
CA TYR A 21 -11.63 -0.76 18.02
C TYR A 21 -10.88 0.07 19.07
N PRO A 22 -11.58 0.55 20.11
CA PRO A 22 -10.93 1.13 21.28
C PRO A 22 -10.34 0.06 22.22
N GLU A 23 -10.93 -1.14 22.28
CA GLU A 23 -10.44 -2.24 23.10
C GLU A 23 -9.54 -3.21 22.33
N ARG A 24 -8.43 -3.60 22.98
CA ARG A 24 -7.44 -4.52 22.41
C ARG A 24 -8.00 -5.91 22.18
N GLU A 25 -8.68 -6.45 23.19
CA GLU A 25 -9.13 -7.84 23.22
C GLU A 25 -10.15 -8.09 22.11
N LYS A 26 -11.07 -7.14 21.92
CA LYS A 26 -12.07 -7.16 20.87
C LYS A 26 -11.43 -7.17 19.47
N ALA A 27 -10.44 -6.31 19.23
CA ALA A 27 -9.71 -6.30 17.97
C ALA A 27 -9.01 -7.64 17.68
N ILE A 28 -8.42 -8.26 18.70
CA ILE A 28 -7.76 -9.57 18.56
C ILE A 28 -8.76 -10.69 18.32
N GLU A 29 -9.92 -10.66 18.98
CA GLU A 29 -10.98 -11.64 18.78
C GLU A 29 -11.54 -11.58 17.35
N THR A 30 -11.86 -10.37 16.87
CA THR A 30 -12.26 -10.15 15.47
C THR A 30 -11.18 -10.63 14.51
N ALA A 31 -9.92 -10.31 14.75
CA ALA A 31 -8.82 -10.75 13.89
C ALA A 31 -8.68 -12.27 13.82
N LYS A 32 -8.91 -12.98 14.95
CA LYS A 32 -8.94 -14.44 14.98
C LYS A 32 -10.12 -15.00 14.19
N GLN A 33 -11.30 -14.41 14.34
CA GLN A 33 -12.51 -14.81 13.61
C GLN A 33 -12.31 -14.66 12.10
N LEU A 34 -11.85 -13.49 11.64
CA LEU A 34 -11.58 -13.23 10.22
C LEU A 34 -10.55 -14.21 9.64
N TYR A 35 -9.50 -14.53 10.40
CA TYR A 35 -8.52 -15.52 9.96
C TYR A 35 -9.11 -16.94 9.88
N ALA A 36 -10.02 -17.29 10.80
CA ALA A 36 -10.69 -18.59 10.81
C ALA A 36 -11.63 -18.80 9.60
N GLU A 37 -12.14 -17.72 9.00
CA GLU A 37 -12.97 -17.77 7.79
C GLU A 37 -12.21 -18.21 6.53
N LYS A 38 -10.86 -18.24 6.58
CA LYS A 38 -9.97 -18.64 5.46
C LYS A 38 -10.18 -17.84 4.16
N GLN A 39 -10.84 -16.69 4.23
CA GLN A 39 -11.05 -15.80 3.09
C GLN A 39 -9.85 -14.86 2.85
N PHE A 40 -8.98 -14.72 3.85
CA PHE A 40 -7.84 -13.81 3.84
C PHE A 40 -6.53 -14.59 3.95
N GLU A 41 -5.50 -14.12 3.25
CA GLU A 41 -4.15 -14.71 3.27
C GLU A 41 -3.46 -14.52 4.63
N GLY A 42 -3.88 -13.48 5.36
CA GLY A 42 -3.29 -13.10 6.63
C GLY A 42 -4.13 -12.03 7.32
N VAL A 43 -3.99 -11.94 8.64
CA VAL A 43 -4.64 -10.92 9.46
C VAL A 43 -3.62 -10.41 10.47
N LYS A 44 -3.58 -9.10 10.67
CA LYS A 44 -2.77 -8.46 11.70
C LYS A 44 -3.59 -7.44 12.48
N VAL A 45 -3.18 -7.19 13.72
CA VAL A 45 -3.74 -6.12 14.55
C VAL A 45 -2.64 -5.15 14.91
N ILE A 46 -2.89 -3.87 14.66
CA ILE A 46 -1.98 -2.77 14.99
C ILE A 46 -2.60 -1.99 16.14
N LYS A 47 -1.79 -1.67 17.14
CA LYS A 47 -2.08 -0.67 18.14
C LYS A 47 -1.51 0.66 17.64
N ASP A 48 -2.35 1.64 17.39
CA ASP A 48 -1.93 3.01 17.18
C ASP A 48 -2.04 3.80 18.49
N ASN A 49 -0.99 4.52 18.83
CA ASN A 49 -0.96 5.41 19.98
C ASN A 49 -0.58 6.81 19.51
N TYR A 50 -1.56 7.72 19.56
CA TYR A 50 -1.40 9.10 19.13
C TYR A 50 -1.16 10.02 20.33
N ASP A 51 -0.04 10.72 20.30
CA ASP A 51 0.28 11.81 21.23
C ASP A 51 -0.05 13.16 20.59
N SER A 52 -1.15 13.77 21.04
CA SER A 52 -1.62 15.08 20.58
C SER A 52 -0.71 16.23 20.99
N VAL A 53 0.11 16.07 22.04
CA VAL A 53 1.01 17.12 22.52
C VAL A 53 2.27 17.16 21.67
N ALA A 54 2.82 15.99 21.36
CA ALA A 54 4.00 15.85 20.50
C ALA A 54 3.67 15.82 19.00
N ASN A 55 2.38 15.71 18.63
CA ASN A 55 1.90 15.45 17.27
C ASN A 55 2.61 14.24 16.63
N GLN A 56 2.71 13.14 17.39
CA GLN A 56 3.40 11.92 16.99
C GLN A 56 2.46 10.71 17.13
N SER A 57 2.46 9.82 16.14
CA SER A 57 1.81 8.51 16.23
C SER A 57 2.86 7.41 16.42
N LYS A 58 2.49 6.36 17.16
CA LYS A 58 3.30 5.16 17.33
C LYS A 58 2.45 3.93 17.08
N GLU A 59 2.77 3.24 15.99
CA GLU A 59 2.13 1.99 15.61
C GLU A 59 2.92 0.78 16.12
N ILE A 60 2.22 -0.20 16.69
CA ILE A 60 2.80 -1.44 17.22
C ILE A 60 1.94 -2.62 16.75
N VAL A 61 2.53 -3.56 16.02
CA VAL A 61 1.84 -4.80 15.64
C VAL A 61 1.71 -5.72 16.86
N ILE A 62 0.48 -5.94 17.32
CA ILE A 62 0.21 -6.75 18.52
C ILE A 62 -0.25 -8.18 18.19
N TYR A 63 -0.74 -8.40 16.98
CA TYR A 63 -1.13 -9.70 16.46
C TYR A 63 -0.80 -9.76 14.97
N ASP A 64 -0.35 -10.92 14.49
CA ASP A 64 0.04 -11.14 13.09
C ASP A 64 0.03 -12.65 12.85
N THR A 65 -0.74 -13.11 11.87
CA THR A 65 -0.84 -14.53 11.48
C THR A 65 0.13 -14.91 10.36
N THR A 66 0.73 -13.93 9.68
CA THR A 66 1.70 -14.17 8.59
C THR A 66 3.10 -14.45 9.09
N ARG A 67 3.41 -14.04 10.33
CA ARG A 67 4.70 -14.30 10.98
C ARG A 67 4.63 -15.59 11.78
N PRO A 68 5.60 -16.52 11.64
CA PRO A 68 5.67 -17.69 12.48
C PRO A 68 5.81 -17.26 13.95
N VAL A 69 5.06 -17.92 14.83
CA VAL A 69 4.94 -17.62 16.28
C VAL A 69 6.31 -17.64 17.01
N THR A 70 7.34 -18.18 16.38
CA THR A 70 8.70 -18.37 16.92
C THR A 70 9.46 -17.06 17.18
N ASP A 71 9.14 -15.93 16.53
CA ASP A 71 9.92 -14.69 16.68
C ASP A 71 9.43 -13.74 17.79
N ARG A 72 8.50 -14.16 18.65
CA ARG A 72 7.97 -13.33 19.77
C ARG A 72 8.62 -13.59 21.14
N ARG A 73 9.87 -14.05 21.19
CA ARG A 73 10.72 -13.95 22.41
C ARG A 73 11.88 -12.98 22.18
N GLY A 74 11.53 -11.70 22.02
CA GLY A 74 12.45 -10.58 21.98
C GLY A 74 12.01 -9.46 22.92
N ALA A 75 12.24 -9.69 24.22
CA ALA A 75 12.34 -8.74 25.34
C ALA A 75 11.13 -7.87 25.77
N PRO A 76 10.73 -7.90 27.06
CA PRO A 76 9.88 -6.87 27.65
C PRO A 76 10.65 -5.54 27.82
N PRO A 77 9.97 -4.38 27.79
CA PRO A 77 10.61 -3.09 28.02
C PRO A 77 10.92 -2.95 29.52
N LYS A 78 12.18 -3.16 29.90
CA LYS A 78 12.66 -2.72 31.21
C LYS A 78 13.01 -1.24 31.09
N ALA A 79 12.16 -0.39 31.67
CA ALA A 79 12.54 0.97 31.97
C ALA A 79 13.71 0.94 32.98
N GLU A 80 14.82 1.60 32.68
CA GLU A 80 15.44 2.61 33.55
C GLU A 80 16.78 3.15 32.99
N VAL A 81 16.86 4.49 33.00
CA VAL A 81 18.04 5.36 33.15
C VAL A 81 19.07 5.42 31.99
N ARG A 82 19.16 6.62 31.36
CA ARG A 82 20.28 7.07 30.50
C ARG A 82 21.55 7.22 31.36
N PRO A 83 22.80 6.97 30.84
CA PRO A 83 23.47 8.02 30.07
C PRO A 83 24.52 7.54 29.01
N VAL A 84 24.81 8.47 28.08
CA VAL A 84 25.98 8.64 27.18
C VAL A 84 26.66 7.49 26.41
N ALA A 85 26.81 7.78 25.11
CA ALA A 85 28.01 7.63 24.26
C ALA A 85 28.43 6.24 23.74
N SER A 86 28.45 6.19 22.40
CA SER A 86 29.48 5.56 21.55
C SER A 86 29.63 4.03 21.60
N ALA A 87 29.17 3.36 20.54
CA ALA A 87 30.06 2.57 19.67
C ALA A 87 29.25 1.91 18.54
N LYS A 88 29.67 2.19 17.31
CA LYS A 88 29.31 1.45 16.11
C LYS A 88 29.67 -0.02 16.28
N LYS A 89 28.76 -0.91 15.88
CA LYS A 89 29.12 -2.21 15.32
C LYS A 89 28.11 -2.55 14.23
N ASP A 90 28.59 -2.39 13.00
CA ASP A 90 27.98 -2.88 11.78
C ASP A 90 27.61 -4.36 11.94
N VAL A 91 26.34 -4.65 11.73
CA VAL A 91 25.88 -6.00 11.38
C VAL A 91 25.30 -5.89 9.98
N ASP A 92 26.12 -6.29 9.01
CA ASP A 92 25.78 -6.34 7.59
C ASP A 92 24.89 -7.55 7.33
N PHE A 93 23.57 -7.35 7.45
CA PHE A 93 22.58 -8.33 7.03
C PHE A 93 22.33 -8.16 5.53
N LYS A 94 23.09 -8.91 4.73
CA LYS A 94 22.85 -9.12 3.30
C LYS A 94 21.52 -9.88 3.10
N GLY A 95 20.42 -9.16 3.29
CA GLY A 95 19.04 -9.61 3.13
C GLY A 95 18.49 -9.16 1.77
N LYS A 96 17.90 -10.12 1.07
CA LYS A 96 17.33 -10.03 -0.28
C LYS A 96 16.56 -8.72 -0.52
N LYS A 97 16.90 -8.01 -1.60
CA LYS A 97 16.10 -6.88 -2.11
C LYS A 97 14.67 -7.37 -2.38
N HIS A 98 13.74 -7.08 -1.47
CA HIS A 98 12.33 -7.03 -1.82
C HIS A 98 12.19 -5.90 -2.84
N HIS A 99 12.05 -6.25 -4.12
CA HIS A 99 11.70 -5.25 -5.12
C HIS A 99 10.30 -4.74 -4.79
N SER A 100 10.30 -3.52 -4.27
CA SER A 100 9.18 -2.69 -3.84
C SER A 100 7.94 -2.85 -4.72
N ALA A 101 6.78 -3.04 -4.09
CA ALA A 101 5.45 -2.95 -4.69
C ALA A 101 5.25 -1.68 -5.54
N ALA A 102 6.01 -0.60 -5.27
CA ALA A 102 6.08 0.61 -6.08
C ALA A 102 6.44 0.37 -7.57
N LYS A 103 7.21 -0.69 -7.89
CA LYS A 103 7.51 -1.03 -9.30
C LYS A 103 6.32 -1.69 -10.01
N ALA A 104 5.50 -2.44 -9.28
CA ALA A 104 4.33 -3.10 -9.85
C ALA A 104 3.25 -2.06 -10.19
N GLU A 105 3.00 -1.09 -9.30
CA GLU A 105 2.04 0.00 -9.55
C GLU A 105 2.44 0.88 -10.73
N MET A 106 3.75 1.20 -10.86
CA MET A 106 4.25 1.97 -12.00
C MET A 106 4.07 1.25 -13.34
N SER A 107 4.13 -0.09 -13.36
CA SER A 107 3.90 -0.87 -14.59
C SER A 107 2.44 -0.83 -15.06
N ILE A 108 1.48 -0.77 -14.14
CA ILE A 108 0.05 -0.69 -14.45
C ILE A 108 -0.29 0.72 -14.94
N PHE A 109 0.19 1.75 -14.23
CA PHE A 109 -0.02 3.15 -14.61
C PHE A 109 0.57 3.46 -15.99
N LEU A 110 1.81 3.03 -16.25
CA LEU A 110 2.48 3.28 -17.53
C LEU A 110 1.77 2.56 -18.68
N ARG A 111 1.28 1.32 -18.46
CA ARG A 111 0.53 0.57 -19.47
C ARG A 111 -0.83 1.21 -19.76
N ALA A 112 -1.54 1.69 -18.75
CA ALA A 112 -2.81 2.41 -18.93
C ALA A 112 -2.60 3.73 -19.68
N MET A 113 -1.55 4.49 -19.34
CA MET A 113 -1.21 5.75 -19.99
C MET A 113 -0.86 5.55 -21.48
N LEU A 114 -0.16 4.46 -21.81
CA LEU A 114 0.19 4.12 -23.19
C LEU A 114 -1.05 3.76 -24.03
N TRP A 115 -1.97 2.97 -23.47
CA TRP A 115 -3.25 2.66 -24.13
C TRP A 115 -4.13 3.89 -24.34
N LEU A 116 -4.18 4.79 -23.37
CA LEU A 116 -4.89 6.06 -23.51
C LEU A 116 -4.33 6.89 -24.67
N PHE A 117 -3.00 6.98 -24.78
CA PHE A 117 -2.34 7.74 -25.85
C PHE A 117 -2.62 7.14 -27.23
N VAL A 118 -2.64 5.80 -27.36
CA VAL A 118 -2.98 5.12 -28.62
C VAL A 118 -4.40 5.47 -29.07
N ILE A 119 -5.38 5.45 -28.16
CA ILE A 119 -6.77 5.81 -28.46
C ILE A 119 -6.87 7.28 -28.87
N LEU A 120 -6.15 8.16 -28.17
CA LEU A 120 -6.14 9.60 -28.46
C LEU A 120 -5.57 9.88 -29.86
N VAL A 121 -4.43 9.29 -30.20
CA VAL A 121 -3.78 9.48 -31.51
C VAL A 121 -4.64 8.89 -32.63
N ALA A 122 -5.24 7.71 -32.41
CA ALA A 122 -6.16 7.12 -33.38
C ALA A 122 -7.38 8.01 -33.64
N GLY A 123 -7.98 8.59 -32.59
CA GLY A 123 -9.11 9.51 -32.72
C GLY A 123 -8.73 10.78 -33.50
N ILE A 124 -7.60 11.41 -33.17
CA ILE A 124 -7.09 12.58 -33.89
C ILE A 124 -6.80 12.26 -35.36
N GLY A 125 -6.21 11.08 -35.64
CA GLY A 125 -5.93 10.64 -37.00
C GLY A 125 -7.19 10.47 -37.85
N ILE A 126 -8.27 9.91 -37.28
CA ILE A 126 -9.56 9.79 -37.96
C ILE A 126 -10.15 11.17 -38.25
N ILE A 127 -10.11 12.09 -37.28
CA ILE A 127 -10.61 13.46 -37.47
C ILE A 127 -9.82 14.16 -38.59
N TRP A 128 -8.48 14.03 -38.60
CA TRP A 128 -7.63 14.56 -39.66
C TRP A 128 -7.95 13.95 -41.03
N LEU A 129 -8.17 12.64 -41.10
CA LEU A 129 -8.54 11.96 -42.33
C LEU A 129 -9.89 12.45 -42.86
N LEU A 130 -10.88 12.64 -41.99
CA LEU A 130 -12.18 13.20 -42.36
C LEU A 130 -12.04 14.64 -42.84
N PHE A 131 -11.25 15.47 -42.15
CA PHE A 131 -11.06 16.87 -42.52
C PHE A 131 -10.33 17.02 -43.87
N THR A 132 -9.25 16.25 -44.08
CA THR A 132 -8.53 16.22 -45.36
C THR A 132 -9.38 15.65 -46.50
N PHE A 133 -10.22 14.65 -46.21
CA PHE A 133 -11.16 14.12 -47.20
C PHE A 133 -12.27 15.12 -47.55
N THR A 134 -12.78 15.89 -46.59
CA THR A 134 -13.73 16.98 -46.86
C THR A 134 -13.09 18.12 -47.65
N ASP A 135 -11.85 18.51 -47.33
CA ASP A 135 -11.12 19.55 -48.07
C ASP A 135 -10.79 19.08 -49.50
N PHE A 136 -10.48 17.80 -49.70
CA PHE A 136 -10.29 17.22 -51.03
C PHE A 136 -11.59 17.25 -51.85
N LEU A 137 -12.73 16.84 -51.27
CA LEU A 137 -14.03 16.92 -51.93
C LEU A 137 -14.45 18.37 -52.24
N ALA A 138 -14.16 19.31 -51.35
CA ALA A 138 -14.44 20.74 -51.54
C ALA A 138 -13.51 21.37 -52.60
N GLY A 139 -12.24 20.99 -52.63
CA GLY A 139 -11.24 21.47 -53.60
C GLY A 139 -11.44 20.94 -55.02
N VAL A 140 -12.00 19.73 -55.17
CA VAL A 140 -12.38 19.15 -56.48
C VAL A 140 -13.61 19.85 -57.09
N GLY A 141 -14.36 20.63 -56.31
CA GLY A 141 -15.54 21.39 -56.77
C GLY A 141 -15.26 22.79 -57.35
N VAL A 142 -14.03 23.30 -57.29
CA VAL A 142 -13.70 24.71 -57.64
C VAL A 142 -12.74 24.84 -58.84
N VAL A 143 -12.68 23.82 -59.72
CA VAL A 143 -12.10 24.00 -61.07
C VAL A 143 -13.07 23.48 -62.12
N ARG A 144 -14.11 24.28 -62.37
CA ARG A 144 -14.74 24.45 -63.67
C ARG A 144 -14.91 25.94 -63.93
#